data_AF-A0A3L8PZT3-F1
#
_entry.id   AF-A0A3L8PZT3-F1
#
_cell.length_a   1.000
_cell.length_b   1.000
_cell.length_c   1.000
_cell.angle_alpha   90.00
_cell.angle_beta   90.00
_cell.angle_gamma   90.00
#
_symmetry.space_group_name_H-M   'P 1'
#
loop_
_entity.id
_entity.type
_entity.pdbx_description
1 polymer ?
#
loop_
_entity_poly.entity_id
_entity_poly.type
_entity_poly.pdbx_seq_one_letter_code
_entity_poly.pdbx_strand_id
1 'polypeptide(L)'
;MKVEKKVTISETHSIEIGTSSWSSKEKSIRSRYDSLETGKFSPHASSELPIPDLQPIIKMAAENDLLSISQCSEMIVALSKSISKQVSS
;
A
#
# COMPACT_ATOMS: atom_id res chain seq x y z
N MET A 1 9.85 -5.08 7.66
CA MET A 1 9.22 -3.91 8.29
C MET A 1 9.01 -4.08 9.80
N LYS A 2 9.26 -3.03 10.58
CA LYS A 2 8.70 -2.82 11.93
C LYS A 2 7.37 -2.08 11.78
N VAL A 3 6.25 -2.79 11.98
CA VAL A 3 4.89 -2.30 11.70
C VAL A 3 4.47 -1.22 12.70
N GLU A 4 3.86 -0.15 12.19
CA GLU A 4 3.33 0.97 12.98
C GLU A 4 1.82 1.11 12.82
N LYS A 5 1.31 0.79 11.63
CA LYS A 5 -0.12 0.77 11.33
C LYS A 5 -0.46 -0.43 10.46
N LYS A 6 -1.60 -1.05 10.72
CA LYS A 6 -2.16 -2.17 9.95
C LYS A 6 -3.62 -1.88 9.62
N VAL A 7 -4.01 -2.14 8.38
CA VAL A 7 -5.39 -2.05 7.89
C VAL A 7 -5.77 -3.42 7.32
N THR A 8 -6.79 -4.04 7.91
CA THR A 8 -7.32 -5.32 7.43
C THR A 8 -8.18 -5.10 6.19
N ILE A 9 -7.90 -5.84 5.12
CA ILE A 9 -8.66 -5.82 3.87
C ILE A 9 -9.60 -7.02 3.80
N SER A 10 -9.14 -8.18 4.27
CA SER A 10 -9.94 -9.40 4.43
C SER A 10 -9.39 -10.25 5.57
N GLU A 11 -10.02 -11.39 5.87
CA GLU A 11 -9.56 -12.34 6.90
C GLU A 11 -8.10 -12.78 6.72
N THR A 12 -7.61 -12.81 5.48
CA THR A 12 -6.27 -13.31 5.12
C THR A 12 -5.37 -12.25 4.50
N HIS A 13 -5.83 -11.00 4.37
CA HIS A 13 -5.07 -9.93 3.71
C HIS A 13 -5.14 -8.61 4.49
N SER A 14 -3.99 -7.98 4.64
CA SER A 14 -3.87 -6.66 5.26
C SER A 14 -2.79 -5.82 4.58
N ILE A 15 -2.92 -4.50 4.72
CA ILE A 15 -1.89 -3.53 4.33
C ILE A 15 -1.23 -2.98 5.60
N GLU A 16 0.09 -3.01 5.64
CA GLU A 16 0.89 -2.55 6.78
C GLU A 16 1.75 -1.36 6.37
N ILE A 17 1.89 -0.37 7.26
CA ILE A 17 2.82 0.75 7.12
C ILE A 17 3.77 0.70 8.32
N GLY A 18 5.06 0.95 8.07
CA GLY A 18 6.03 1.01 9.13
C GLY A 18 7.44 1.34 8.65
N THR A 19 8.40 1.21 9.56
CA THR A 19 9.82 1.36 9.25
C THR A 19 10.29 0.15 8.44
N SER A 20 11.01 0.38 7.35
CA SER A 20 11.40 -0.65 6.40
C SER A 20 12.30 -1.73 7.01
N SER A 21 12.33 -2.91 6.37
CA SER A 21 13.22 -4.02 6.72
C SER A 21 14.68 -3.78 6.36
N TRP A 22 14.95 -2.89 5.38
CA TRP A 22 16.30 -2.62 4.89
C TRP A 22 16.93 -1.36 5.51
N SER A 23 16.12 -0.40 6.00
CA SER A 23 16.60 0.87 6.53
C SER A 23 15.75 1.36 7.70
N SER A 24 16.39 1.70 8.81
CA SER A 24 15.74 2.25 10.00
C SER A 24 15.25 3.69 9.84
N LYS A 25 15.65 4.36 8.75
CA LYS A 25 15.29 5.75 8.45
C LYS A 25 14.17 5.87 7.43
N GLU A 26 13.81 4.78 6.77
CA GLU A 26 12.84 4.77 5.69
C GLU A 26 11.52 4.14 6.11
N LYS A 27 10.42 4.72 5.62
CA LYS A 27 9.10 4.11 5.69
C LYS A 27 8.88 3.22 4.47
N SER A 28 8.05 2.21 4.65
CA SER A 28 7.58 1.31 3.59
C SER A 28 6.13 0.94 3.84
N ILE A 29 5.48 0.45 2.78
CA ILE A 29 4.14 -0.14 2.84
C ILE A 29 4.24 -1.61 2.42
N ARG A 30 3.45 -2.49 3.00
CA ARG A 30 3.50 -3.92 2.71
C ARG A 30 2.12 -4.51 2.51
N SER A 31 1.92 -5.22 1.40
CA SER A 31 0.82 -6.17 1.29
C SER A 31 1.19 -7.42 2.06
N ARG A 32 0.33 -7.82 3.01
CA ARG A 32 0.56 -8.93 3.91
C ARG A 32 -0.56 -9.95 3.78
N TYR A 33 -0.21 -11.14 3.30
CA TYR A 33 -1.11 -12.29 3.24
C TYR A 33 -0.78 -13.29 4.35
N ASP A 34 -1.78 -13.65 5.15
CA ASP A 34 -1.63 -14.47 6.35
C ASP A 34 -2.47 -15.76 6.28
N SER A 35 -2.84 -16.24 5.07
CA SER A 35 -3.57 -17.50 4.90
C SER A 35 -2.82 -18.66 5.57
N LEU A 36 -3.43 -19.25 6.59
CA LEU A 36 -2.89 -20.40 7.32
C LEU A 36 -2.95 -21.68 6.47
N GLU A 37 -3.93 -21.79 5.57
CA GLU A 37 -4.14 -22.96 4.70
C GLU A 37 -3.01 -23.12 3.68
N THR A 38 -2.46 -22.03 3.16
CA THR A 38 -1.38 -22.04 2.17
C THR A 38 0.01 -21.82 2.81
N GLY A 39 0.10 -21.82 4.14
CA GLY A 39 1.36 -21.55 4.84
C GLY A 39 1.92 -20.15 4.56
N LYS A 40 1.05 -19.15 4.39
CA LYS A 40 1.38 -17.75 4.00
C LYS A 40 1.87 -17.59 2.56
N PHE A 41 1.81 -18.66 1.75
CA PHE A 41 2.02 -18.54 0.32
C PHE A 41 0.81 -17.85 -0.33
N SER A 42 1.06 -16.80 -1.10
CA SER A 42 0.03 -16.11 -1.88
C SER A 42 0.55 -15.92 -3.31
N PRO A 43 -0.26 -16.16 -4.36
CA PRO A 43 0.15 -15.88 -5.73
C PRO A 43 0.47 -14.40 -5.95
N HIS A 44 -0.04 -13.51 -5.09
CA HIS A 44 0.24 -12.09 -5.10
C HIS A 44 1.51 -11.69 -4.31
N ALA A 45 2.10 -12.64 -3.58
CA ALA A 45 3.21 -12.47 -2.64
C ALA A 45 2.96 -11.42 -1.53
N SER A 46 3.55 -11.63 -0.35
CA SER A 46 3.66 -10.53 0.61
C SER A 46 4.81 -9.63 0.16
N SER A 47 4.51 -8.42 -0.28
CA SER A 47 5.47 -7.50 -0.90
C SER A 47 5.62 -6.24 -0.07
N GLU A 48 6.83 -5.96 0.40
CA GLU A 48 7.20 -4.71 1.08
C GLU A 48 7.80 -3.74 0.05
N LEU A 49 7.19 -2.57 -0.10
CA LEU A 49 7.54 -1.58 -1.12
C LEU A 49 8.04 -0.29 -0.47
N PRO A 50 9.13 0.31 -1.00
CA PRO A 50 9.50 1.69 -0.69
C PRO A 50 8.36 2.66 -1.04
N ILE A 51 8.16 3.69 -0.23
CA ILE A 51 7.14 4.72 -0.52
C ILE A 51 7.36 5.42 -1.88
N PRO A 52 8.59 5.75 -2.31
CA PRO A 52 8.81 6.38 -3.62
C PRO A 52 8.32 5.56 -4.82
N ASP A 53 8.24 4.24 -4.69
CA ASP A 53 7.85 3.34 -5.80
C ASP A 53 6.33 3.31 -6.02
N LEU A 54 5.53 3.76 -5.04
CA LEU A 54 4.07 3.71 -5.16
C LEU A 54 3.55 4.61 -6.29
N GLN A 55 4.10 5.82 -6.43
CA GLN A 55 3.67 6.75 -7.47
C GLN A 55 3.86 6.19 -8.89
N PRO A 56 5.06 5.73 -9.31
CA PRO A 56 5.25 5.18 -10.65
C PRO A 56 4.43 3.90 -10.90
N ILE A 57 4.26 3.03 -9.90
CA ILE A 57 3.43 1.81 -10.02
C ILE A 57 1.97 2.18 -10.28
N ILE A 58 1.39 3.06 -9.46
CA ILE A 58 0.00 3.48 -9.59
C ILE A 58 -0.21 4.21 -10.93
N LYS A 59 0.75 5.08 -11.31
CA LYS A 59 0.70 5.80 -12.59
C LYS A 59 0.67 4.82 -13.77
N MET A 60 1.57 3.84 -13.79
CA MET A 60 1.62 2.84 -14.86
C MET A 60 0.32 2.03 -14.95
N ALA A 61 -0.28 1.66 -13.81
CA ALA A 61 -1.57 0.98 -13.80
C ALA A 61 -2.71 1.85 -14.35
N ALA A 62 -2.73 3.14 -13.98
CA ALA A 62 -3.73 4.09 -14.46
C ALA A 62 -3.61 4.38 -15.96
N GLU A 63 -2.40 4.57 -16.46
CA GLU A 63 -2.13 4.86 -17.90
C GLU A 63 -2.45 3.68 -18.83
N ASN A 64 -2.65 2.48 -18.27
CA ASN A 64 -3.00 1.27 -19.02
C ASN A 64 -4.42 0.77 -18.69
N ASP A 65 -5.28 1.63 -18.15
CA ASP A 65 -6.69 1.33 -17.82
C ASP A 65 -6.90 0.10 -16.91
N LEU A 66 -5.90 -0.23 -16.07
CA LEU A 66 -5.96 -1.38 -15.16
C LEU A 66 -6.71 -1.09 -13.85
N LEU A 67 -7.11 0.16 -13.64
CA LEU A 67 -7.84 0.62 -12.46
C LEU A 67 -9.28 0.98 -12.83
N SER A 68 -10.24 0.52 -12.03
CA SER A 68 -11.64 0.92 -12.17
C SER A 68 -11.86 2.39 -11.82
N ILE A 69 -12.98 2.96 -12.31
CA ILE A 69 -13.39 4.33 -11.98
C ILE A 69 -13.48 4.54 -10.46
N SER A 70 -14.00 3.56 -9.70
CA SER A 70 -14.10 3.66 -8.23
C SER A 70 -12.72 3.74 -7.58
N GLN A 71 -11.79 2.88 -7.99
CA GLN A 71 -10.43 2.88 -7.46
C GLN A 71 -9.72 4.21 -7.75
N CYS A 72 -9.84 4.72 -8.99
CA CYS A 72 -9.30 6.03 -9.34
C CYS A 72 -9.91 7.15 -8.49
N SER A 73 -11.24 7.17 -8.33
CA SER A 73 -11.95 8.18 -7.53
C SER A 73 -11.53 8.16 -6.06
N GLU A 74 -11.42 6.97 -5.45
CA GLU A 74 -10.98 6.79 -4.07
C GLU A 74 -9.55 7.30 -3.86
N MET A 75 -8.65 6.99 -4.80
CA MET A 75 -7.27 7.48 -4.79
C MET A 75 -7.23 9.01 -4.89
N ILE A 76 -8.01 9.62 -5.80
CA ILE A 76 -8.10 11.09 -5.94
C ILE A 76 -8.55 11.71 -4.62
N VAL A 77 -9.62 11.20 -4.01
CA VAL A 77 -10.14 11.73 -2.74
C VAL A 77 -9.10 11.63 -1.62
N ALA A 78 -8.38 10.50 -1.52
CA ALA A 78 -7.34 10.31 -0.51
C ALA A 78 -6.16 11.27 -0.71
N LEU A 79 -5.71 11.45 -1.96
CA LEU A 79 -4.63 12.36 -2.31
C LEU A 79 -5.02 13.82 -2.07
N SER A 80 -6.22 14.25 -2.49
CA SER A 80 -6.72 15.60 -2.22
C SER A 80 -6.75 15.90 -0.71
N LYS A 81 -7.26 14.97 0.11
CA LYS A 81 -7.24 15.11 1.58
C LYS A 81 -5.82 15.22 2.14
N SER A 82 -4.87 14.44 1.61
CA SER A 82 -3.46 14.50 2.02
C SER A 82 -2.86 15.86 1.71
N ILE A 83 -3.07 16.38 0.49
CA ILE A 83 -2.60 17.69 0.05
C ILE A 83 -3.18 18.80 0.93
N SER A 84 -4.50 18.80 1.18
CA SER A 84 -5.14 19.81 2.02
C SER A 84 -4.56 19.86 3.43
N LYS A 85 -4.22 18.71 4.03
CA LYS A 85 -3.57 18.64 5.34
C LYS A 85 -2.17 19.25 5.31
N GLN A 86 -1.38 18.94 4.27
CA GLN A 86 -0.01 19.44 4.13
C GLN A 86 0.05 20.95 3.88
N VAL A 87 -0.89 21.50 3.11
CA VAL A 87 -0.99 22.95 2.87
C VAL A 87 -1.42 23.71 4.13
N SER A 88 -2.15 23.04 5.02
CA SER A 88 -2.66 23.62 6.28
C SER A 88 -1.72 23.41 7.47
N SER A 89 -0.60 22.70 7.28
CA SER A 89 0.42 22.42 8.31
C SER A 89 1.62 23.34 8.12
#